data_AF-A0AAN9YTJ4-F1
#
_entry.id   AF-A0AAN9YTJ4-F1
#
_cell.length_a   1.000
_cell.length_b   1.000
_cell.length_c   1.000
_cell.angle_alpha   90.00
_cell.angle_beta   90.00
_cell.angle_gamma   90.00
#
_symmetry.space_group_name_H-M   'P 1'
#
loop_
_entity.id
_entity.type
_entity.pdbx_description
1 polymer ?
#
loop_
_entity_poly.entity_id
_entity_poly.type
_entity_poly.pdbx_seq_one_letter_code
_entity_poly.pdbx_strand_id
1 'polypeptide(L)'
;MIELSTRTKASYTYVKDWMMLRECLAGCLGSMQSLSHQNVKLKLKLPDGSPARFHKISGALQITKRATGRDAEASLGDLRFGDKRDVLVQLVILPDNTSQEQLPQDPWETIVSGLEALGGPMDQDDQRTLSVEELPLIQADLVWGDILRDGTMMHLPRPSLLAITMLPAAGSQRKSAWQNNPPIPPHHSIVQRRMELLTSDMLTRALTLVSRGQHDRAHTLLNETRSILKGLGKGGLPPVPAGPLPPVPGSKPNTNSLLDSPLSTTPDRKNSPSPTSLAPNGFPPPISRTRSTDGLSLGHAPGIDSDTVAALDAELEASLEWINHPAVFGRDSRKAVLQAIGVISSQRAFTFRSPIEGLWAGRVSGVKRLTEQSREWRDEASGEGIIEEP
;
A
#
# COMPACT_ATOMS: atom_id res chain seq x y z
N MET A 1 -23.52 -3.67 7.85
CA MET A 1 -22.80 -2.39 8.08
C MET A 1 -21.72 -2.14 7.04
N ILE A 2 -20.71 -3.01 6.89
CA ILE A 2 -19.70 -2.87 5.82
C ILE A 2 -20.38 -2.74 4.44
N GLU A 3 -21.31 -3.65 4.10
CA GLU A 3 -22.06 -3.56 2.84
C GLU A 3 -22.85 -2.27 2.67
N LEU A 4 -23.45 -1.78 3.76
CA LEU A 4 -24.21 -0.52 3.74
C LEU A 4 -23.27 0.66 3.47
N SER A 5 -22.13 0.75 4.18
CA SER A 5 -21.14 1.80 3.96
C SER A 5 -20.53 1.74 2.56
N THR A 6 -20.28 0.54 2.03
CA THR A 6 -19.78 0.36 0.66
C THR A 6 -20.82 0.83 -0.36
N ARG A 7 -22.08 0.45 -0.19
CA ARG A 7 -23.17 0.81 -1.11
C ARG A 7 -23.47 2.30 -1.10
N THR A 8 -23.40 2.95 0.05
CA THR A 8 -23.68 4.39 0.19
C THR A 8 -22.43 5.26 0.04
N LYS A 9 -21.23 4.65 -0.07
CA LYS A 9 -19.92 5.34 -0.01
C LYS A 9 -19.69 6.13 1.29
N ALA A 10 -20.51 5.85 2.30
CA ALA A 10 -20.43 6.46 3.63
C ALA A 10 -19.41 5.73 4.51
N SER A 11 -19.23 6.24 5.72
CA SER A 11 -18.40 5.58 6.75
C SER A 11 -19.27 5.11 7.90
N TYR A 12 -18.78 4.09 8.60
CA TYR A 12 -19.35 3.59 9.84
C TYR A 12 -18.49 4.05 11.01
N THR A 13 -19.11 4.73 11.98
CA THR A 13 -18.47 5.14 13.24
C THR A 13 -19.22 4.48 14.39
N TYR A 14 -18.51 3.66 15.16
CA TYR A 14 -19.03 3.08 16.39
C TYR A 14 -18.93 4.09 17.54
N VAL A 15 -19.99 4.18 18.34
CA VAL A 15 -20.06 4.98 19.57
C VAL A 15 -20.39 4.00 20.69
N LYS A 16 -19.43 3.74 21.57
CA LYS A 16 -19.59 2.78 22.67
C LYS A 16 -20.50 3.33 23.77
N ASP A 17 -20.16 4.53 24.23
CA ASP A 17 -20.85 5.20 25.34
C ASP A 17 -21.29 6.61 24.91
N TRP A 18 -22.34 7.13 25.54
CA TRP A 18 -22.91 8.45 25.24
C TRP A 18 -21.86 9.57 25.22
N MET A 19 -20.89 9.51 26.13
CA MET A 19 -19.82 10.49 26.25
C MET A 19 -18.93 10.58 25.01
N MET A 20 -18.85 9.50 24.20
CA MET A 20 -18.07 9.49 22.96
C MET A 20 -18.82 10.14 21.79
N LEU A 21 -20.14 10.32 21.90
CA LEU A 21 -20.96 10.82 20.79
C LEU A 21 -20.53 12.22 20.34
N ARG A 22 -20.22 13.10 21.30
CA ARG A 22 -19.84 14.48 21.01
C ARG A 22 -18.55 14.57 20.19
N GLU A 23 -17.52 13.81 20.57
CA GLU A 23 -16.26 13.74 19.80
C GLU A 23 -16.50 13.19 18.39
N CYS A 24 -17.34 12.16 18.25
CA CYS A 24 -17.68 11.61 16.93
C CYS A 24 -18.38 12.63 16.04
N LEU A 25 -19.34 13.37 16.59
CA LEU A 25 -20.06 14.41 15.87
C LEU A 25 -19.14 15.57 15.49
N ALA A 26 -18.28 16.01 16.41
CA ALA A 26 -17.31 17.06 16.16
C ALA A 26 -16.37 16.68 15.01
N GLY A 27 -15.86 15.44 15.02
CA GLY A 27 -15.05 14.91 13.92
C GLY A 27 -15.78 14.88 12.58
N CYS A 28 -17.04 14.41 12.55
CA CYS A 28 -17.87 14.43 11.35
C CYS A 28 -18.08 15.86 10.82
N LEU A 29 -18.42 16.82 11.69
CA LEU A 29 -18.63 18.22 11.33
C LEU A 29 -17.34 18.88 10.82
N GLY A 30 -16.22 18.66 11.51
CA GLY A 30 -14.91 19.14 11.08
C GLY A 30 -14.51 18.59 9.71
N SER A 31 -14.90 17.35 9.44
CA SER A 31 -14.72 16.72 8.13
C SER A 31 -15.59 17.36 7.04
N MET A 32 -16.86 17.64 7.33
CA MET A 32 -17.78 18.30 6.40
C MET A 32 -17.32 19.72 6.03
N GLN A 33 -16.82 20.48 7.01
CA GLN A 33 -16.28 21.82 6.79
C GLN A 33 -15.00 21.83 5.94
N SER A 34 -14.34 20.68 5.78
CA SER A 34 -13.08 20.55 5.04
C SER A 34 -13.24 19.91 3.66
N LEU A 35 -14.48 19.72 3.20
CA LEU A 35 -14.79 19.09 1.91
C LEU A 35 -14.15 19.88 0.76
N SER A 36 -13.38 19.19 -0.09
CA SER A 36 -12.72 19.80 -1.25
C SER A 36 -13.24 19.26 -2.58
N HIS A 37 -13.60 17.98 -2.64
CA HIS A 37 -14.11 17.33 -3.84
C HIS A 37 -15.21 16.32 -3.48
N GLN A 38 -16.33 16.33 -4.21
CA GLN A 38 -17.42 15.38 -4.01
C GLN A 38 -17.34 14.19 -4.97
N ASN A 39 -17.69 13.00 -4.49
CA ASN A 39 -17.84 11.78 -5.30
C ASN A 39 -16.67 11.55 -6.29
N VAL A 40 -15.45 11.64 -5.79
CA VAL A 40 -14.22 11.49 -6.59
C VAL A 40 -14.11 10.07 -7.13
N LYS A 41 -13.72 9.97 -8.39
CA LYS A 41 -13.55 8.74 -9.16
C LYS A 41 -12.21 8.77 -9.89
N LEU A 42 -11.42 7.73 -9.71
CA LEU A 42 -10.21 7.45 -10.46
C LEU A 42 -10.55 6.63 -11.70
N LYS A 43 -10.44 7.23 -12.88
CA LYS A 43 -10.59 6.57 -14.17
C LYS A 43 -9.24 6.05 -14.63
N LEU A 44 -9.19 4.76 -14.92
CA LEU A 44 -8.01 4.05 -15.38
C LEU A 44 -8.27 3.53 -16.79
N LYS A 45 -7.43 3.90 -17.75
CA LYS A 45 -7.53 3.47 -19.14
C LYS A 45 -6.23 2.84 -19.58
N LEU A 46 -6.30 1.72 -20.29
CA LEU A 46 -5.17 1.13 -21.00
C LEU A 46 -5.15 1.75 -22.41
N PRO A 47 -4.13 2.57 -22.76
CA PRO A 47 -4.06 3.20 -24.07
C PRO A 47 -3.99 2.18 -25.20
N ASP A 48 -4.32 2.62 -26.41
CA ASP A 48 -4.18 1.81 -27.61
C ASP A 48 -2.70 1.41 -27.79
N GLY A 49 -2.46 0.15 -28.15
CA GLY A 49 -1.11 -0.43 -28.22
C GLY A 49 -0.56 -0.93 -26.88
N SER A 50 -1.23 -0.71 -25.75
CA SER A 50 -0.74 -1.25 -24.47
C SER A 50 -0.83 -2.78 -24.43
N PRO A 51 0.24 -3.51 -24.05
CA PRO A 51 0.24 -4.97 -23.88
C PRO A 51 -0.34 -5.39 -22.51
N ALA A 52 -0.66 -4.41 -21.66
CA ALA A 52 -1.14 -4.66 -20.31
C ALA A 52 -2.62 -5.07 -20.28
N ARG A 53 -2.98 -5.79 -19.22
CA ARG A 53 -4.38 -6.08 -18.82
C ARG A 53 -4.57 -5.89 -17.33
N PHE A 54 -5.75 -5.42 -16.91
CA PHE A 54 -6.09 -5.26 -15.49
C PHE A 54 -6.25 -6.61 -14.79
N HIS A 55 -5.31 -6.98 -13.92
CA HIS A 55 -5.47 -8.12 -13.03
C HIS A 55 -6.41 -7.77 -11.88
N LYS A 56 -5.96 -6.87 -11.00
CA LYS A 56 -6.64 -6.53 -9.75
C LYS A 56 -6.53 -5.04 -9.49
N ILE A 57 -7.61 -4.44 -9.03
CA ILE A 57 -7.63 -3.07 -8.50
C ILE A 57 -8.13 -3.21 -7.06
N SER A 58 -7.54 -2.49 -6.10
CA SER A 58 -7.87 -2.63 -4.68
C SER A 58 -7.63 -1.32 -3.93
N GLY A 59 -8.33 -1.13 -2.80
CA GLY A 59 -8.21 0.08 -1.97
C GLY A 59 -9.12 1.23 -2.38
N ALA A 60 -10.12 0.97 -3.23
CA ALA A 60 -11.21 1.91 -3.55
C ALA A 60 -12.52 1.44 -2.90
N LEU A 61 -13.47 2.35 -2.68
CA LEU A 61 -14.78 2.03 -2.10
C LEU A 61 -15.58 1.11 -3.01
N GLN A 62 -15.52 1.38 -4.32
CA GLN A 62 -16.17 0.57 -5.34
C GLN A 62 -15.31 0.58 -6.60
N ILE A 63 -15.25 -0.57 -7.28
CA ILE A 63 -14.49 -0.73 -8.52
C ILE A 63 -15.44 -1.25 -9.59
N THR A 64 -15.43 -0.61 -10.75
CA THR A 64 -16.21 -1.00 -11.92
C THR A 64 -15.25 -1.18 -13.09
N LYS A 65 -15.17 -2.38 -13.66
CA LYS A 65 -14.40 -2.63 -14.90
C LYS A 65 -15.36 -2.60 -16.09
N ARG A 66 -14.97 -1.96 -17.20
CA ARG A 66 -15.76 -1.99 -18.45
C ARG A 66 -15.67 -3.37 -19.09
N ALA A 67 -16.71 -3.78 -19.81
CA ALA A 67 -16.77 -5.05 -20.53
C ALA A 67 -15.61 -5.27 -21.52
N THR A 68 -15.03 -4.19 -22.06
CA THR A 68 -13.85 -4.24 -22.95
C THR A 68 -12.58 -4.69 -22.23
N GLY A 69 -12.54 -4.65 -20.89
CA GLY A 69 -11.35 -4.94 -20.09
C GLY A 69 -10.23 -3.90 -20.20
N ARG A 70 -10.43 -2.83 -20.99
CA ARG A 70 -9.45 -1.75 -21.24
C ARG A 70 -9.66 -0.51 -20.36
N ASP A 71 -10.84 -0.37 -19.76
CA ASP A 71 -11.15 0.73 -18.84
C ASP A 71 -11.60 0.19 -17.48
N ALA A 72 -11.25 0.89 -16.42
CA ALA A 72 -11.76 0.68 -15.08
C ALA A 72 -12.00 2.01 -14.37
N GLU A 73 -12.98 2.05 -13.48
CA GLU A 73 -13.30 3.18 -12.62
C GLU A 73 -13.24 2.73 -11.16
N ALA A 74 -12.51 3.47 -10.34
CA ALA A 74 -12.40 3.28 -8.90
C ALA A 74 -13.04 4.48 -8.19
N SER A 75 -14.16 4.26 -7.50
CA SER A 75 -14.81 5.28 -6.68
C SER A 75 -14.06 5.47 -5.35
N LEU A 76 -13.63 6.70 -5.08
CA LEU A 76 -12.93 7.10 -3.86
C LEU A 76 -13.85 7.79 -2.85
N GLY A 77 -15.01 8.28 -3.31
CA GLY A 77 -15.96 9.04 -2.49
C GLY A 77 -15.49 10.47 -2.31
N ASP A 78 -15.91 11.12 -1.23
CA ASP A 78 -15.56 12.52 -0.99
C ASP A 78 -14.14 12.68 -0.47
N LEU A 79 -13.44 13.72 -0.93
CA LEU A 79 -12.12 14.11 -0.44
C LEU A 79 -12.20 15.44 0.32
N ARG A 80 -11.40 15.54 1.37
CA ARG A 80 -11.17 16.77 2.14
C ARG A 80 -9.80 17.36 1.82
N PHE A 81 -9.58 18.61 2.20
CA PHE A 81 -8.22 19.16 2.23
C PHE A 81 -7.32 18.33 3.16
N GLY A 82 -6.15 17.96 2.67
CA GLY A 82 -5.19 17.08 3.37
C GLY A 82 -5.44 15.58 3.18
N ASP A 83 -6.58 15.17 2.59
CA ASP A 83 -6.81 13.75 2.30
C ASP A 83 -5.86 13.21 1.23
N LYS A 84 -5.42 11.99 1.45
CA LYS A 84 -4.71 11.15 0.47
C LYS A 84 -5.36 9.77 0.46
N ARG A 85 -5.59 9.23 -0.74
CA ARG A 85 -6.15 7.89 -0.96
C ARG A 85 -5.24 7.10 -1.88
N ASP A 86 -4.84 5.93 -1.43
CA ASP A 86 -3.97 5.04 -2.20
C ASP A 86 -4.78 3.87 -2.79
N VAL A 87 -4.67 3.69 -4.10
CA VAL A 87 -5.28 2.58 -4.85
C VAL A 87 -4.18 1.72 -5.45
N LEU A 88 -4.24 0.41 -5.20
CA LEU A 88 -3.33 -0.54 -5.81
C LEU A 88 -3.90 -1.06 -7.13
N VAL A 89 -3.12 -0.92 -8.19
CA VAL A 89 -3.43 -1.44 -9.52
C VAL A 89 -2.38 -2.47 -9.90
N GLN A 90 -2.82 -3.70 -10.16
CA GLN A 90 -1.99 -4.78 -10.65
C GLN A 90 -2.32 -5.02 -12.12
N LEU A 91 -1.29 -4.92 -12.95
CA LEU A 91 -1.34 -5.18 -14.39
C LEU A 91 -0.62 -6.49 -14.70
N VAL A 92 -1.13 -7.23 -15.68
CA VAL A 92 -0.39 -8.32 -16.34
C VAL A 92 0.07 -7.79 -17.68
N ILE A 93 1.37 -7.87 -17.96
CA ILE A 93 1.93 -7.56 -19.27
C ILE A 93 2.06 -8.88 -20.02
N LEU A 94 1.40 -8.98 -21.16
CA LEU A 94 1.58 -10.13 -22.04
C LEU A 94 2.83 -9.89 -22.89
N PRO A 95 3.75 -10.86 -23.01
CA PRO A 95 4.87 -10.72 -23.92
C PRO A 95 4.35 -10.66 -25.35
N ASP A 96 4.73 -9.63 -26.10
CA ASP A 96 4.45 -9.53 -27.53
C ASP A 96 5.28 -10.60 -28.27
N ASN A 97 4.64 -11.69 -28.65
CA ASN A 97 5.24 -12.68 -29.57
C ASN A 97 5.09 -12.29 -31.05
N THR A 98 4.39 -11.19 -31.34
CA THR A 98 4.09 -10.76 -32.72
C THR A 98 5.30 -10.15 -33.44
N SER A 99 6.38 -9.79 -32.74
CA SER A 99 7.61 -9.29 -33.36
C SER A 99 8.57 -10.38 -33.84
N GLN A 100 8.29 -11.66 -33.58
CA GLN A 100 9.12 -12.76 -34.12
C GLN A 100 8.71 -13.23 -35.53
N GLU A 101 7.53 -12.84 -36.04
CA GLU A 101 6.98 -13.44 -37.28
C GLU A 101 7.00 -12.53 -38.52
N GLN A 102 7.50 -11.30 -38.39
CA GLN A 102 7.78 -10.44 -39.55
C GLN A 102 9.10 -9.70 -39.34
N LEU A 103 10.22 -10.43 -39.44
CA LEU A 103 11.33 -9.82 -40.15
C LEU A 103 10.83 -9.63 -41.59
N PRO A 104 10.72 -8.39 -42.11
CA PRO A 104 10.60 -8.22 -43.54
C PRO A 104 11.75 -9.01 -44.17
N GLN A 105 11.47 -10.00 -45.02
CA GLN A 105 12.51 -10.57 -45.87
C GLN A 105 13.10 -9.39 -46.63
N ASP A 106 14.29 -8.96 -46.22
CA ASP A 106 14.94 -7.80 -46.82
C ASP A 106 15.21 -8.15 -48.29
N PRO A 107 14.69 -7.38 -49.27
CA PRO A 107 14.97 -7.62 -50.68
C PRO A 107 16.48 -7.55 -50.99
N TRP A 108 17.25 -6.94 -50.08
CA TRP A 108 18.71 -6.88 -50.11
C TRP A 108 19.42 -8.17 -49.68
N GLU A 109 18.84 -9.04 -48.84
CA GLU A 109 19.48 -10.34 -48.51
C GLU A 109 19.53 -11.25 -49.74
N THR A 110 18.54 -11.15 -50.64
CA THR A 110 18.55 -11.91 -51.91
C THR A 110 19.62 -11.39 -52.88
N ILE A 111 19.96 -10.09 -52.80
CA ILE A 111 20.99 -9.47 -53.65
C ILE A 111 22.40 -9.75 -53.13
N VAL A 112 22.58 -9.80 -51.80
CA VAL A 112 23.88 -10.02 -51.16
C VAL A 112 24.26 -11.51 -51.13
N SER A 113 23.31 -12.44 -51.00
CA SER A 113 23.60 -13.89 -51.18
C SER A 113 24.09 -14.24 -52.60
N GLY A 114 23.77 -13.42 -53.61
CA GLY A 114 24.33 -13.56 -54.96
C GLY A 114 25.77 -13.05 -55.10
N LEU A 115 26.24 -12.24 -54.15
CA LEU A 115 27.55 -11.58 -54.15
C LEU A 115 28.55 -12.18 -53.14
N GLU A 116 28.07 -12.95 -52.15
CA GLU A 116 28.88 -13.70 -51.18
C GLU A 116 29.73 -14.83 -51.82
N ALA A 117 29.44 -15.23 -53.06
CA ALA A 117 30.24 -16.22 -53.78
C ALA A 117 31.63 -15.72 -54.24
N LEU A 118 31.97 -14.43 -54.04
CA LEU A 118 33.19 -13.84 -54.62
C LEU A 118 34.05 -12.95 -53.70
N GLY A 119 33.74 -12.79 -52.40
CA GLY A 119 34.42 -11.83 -51.53
C GLY A 119 34.88 -12.42 -50.21
N GLY A 120 36.18 -12.34 -49.92
CA GLY A 120 36.80 -12.76 -48.67
C GLY A 120 36.37 -11.95 -47.42
N PRO A 121 36.94 -12.26 -46.25
CA PRO A 121 36.30 -12.12 -44.95
C PRO A 121 36.11 -10.64 -44.58
N MET A 122 34.85 -10.23 -44.43
CA MET A 122 34.55 -8.94 -43.80
C MET A 122 34.54 -9.10 -42.28
N ASP A 123 35.53 -8.51 -41.64
CA ASP A 123 35.33 -7.88 -40.34
C ASP A 123 34.23 -6.82 -40.50
N GLN A 124 33.09 -7.00 -39.83
CA GLN A 124 32.15 -5.90 -39.64
C GLN A 124 31.46 -6.06 -38.28
N ASP A 125 32.01 -5.34 -37.31
CA ASP A 125 31.37 -4.89 -36.08
C ASP A 125 30.04 -4.19 -36.43
N ASP A 126 28.95 -4.95 -36.56
CA ASP A 126 27.60 -4.40 -36.50
C ASP A 126 26.88 -5.01 -35.30
N GLN A 127 27.29 -4.52 -34.12
CA GLN A 127 26.49 -4.57 -32.91
C GLN A 127 25.23 -3.72 -33.16
N ARG A 128 24.25 -4.29 -33.88
CA ARG A 128 22.94 -3.68 -34.13
C ARG A 128 22.40 -3.19 -32.79
N THR A 129 22.27 -1.87 -32.66
CA THR A 129 21.65 -1.22 -31.51
C THR A 129 20.18 -1.64 -31.49
N LEU A 130 19.88 -2.66 -30.68
CA LEU A 130 18.51 -3.09 -30.43
C LEU A 130 17.73 -1.88 -29.91
N SER A 131 16.70 -1.47 -30.64
CA SER A 131 15.89 -0.30 -30.33
C SER A 131 15.20 -0.47 -29.00
N VAL A 132 15.31 0.54 -28.14
CA VAL A 132 14.59 0.64 -26.88
C VAL A 132 13.20 1.19 -27.17
N GLU A 133 12.15 0.42 -26.90
CA GLU A 133 10.75 0.82 -27.13
C GLU A 133 10.11 1.31 -25.83
N GLU A 134 9.57 2.53 -25.85
CA GLU A 134 8.76 3.08 -24.75
C GLU A 134 7.28 2.79 -25.01
N LEU A 135 6.66 2.05 -24.10
CA LEU A 135 5.33 1.48 -24.29
C LEU A 135 4.37 2.02 -23.22
N PRO A 136 3.26 2.69 -23.61
CA PRO A 136 2.27 3.16 -22.67
C PRO A 136 1.55 1.98 -21.99
N LEU A 137 1.58 1.92 -20.66
CA LEU A 137 0.89 0.88 -19.90
C LEU A 137 -0.51 1.31 -19.49
N ILE A 138 -0.61 2.44 -18.79
CA ILE A 138 -1.86 2.85 -18.16
C ILE A 138 -1.92 4.35 -18.00
N GLN A 139 -3.08 4.90 -18.31
CA GLN A 139 -3.42 6.29 -18.06
C GLN A 139 -4.39 6.37 -16.87
N ALA A 140 -4.14 7.30 -15.97
CA ALA A 140 -4.94 7.59 -14.79
C ALA A 140 -5.47 9.03 -14.85
N ASP A 141 -6.76 9.19 -14.61
CA ASP A 141 -7.46 10.48 -14.59
C ASP A 141 -8.38 10.54 -13.36
N LEU A 142 -8.61 11.73 -12.81
CA LEU A 142 -9.55 11.94 -11.70
C LEU A 142 -10.72 12.77 -12.18
N VAL A 143 -11.92 12.35 -11.78
CA VAL A 143 -13.18 13.05 -12.04
C VAL A 143 -13.92 13.22 -10.72
N TRP A 144 -14.53 14.39 -10.50
CA TRP A 144 -15.24 14.72 -9.27
C TRP A 144 -16.41 15.67 -9.53
N GLY A 145 -17.34 15.75 -8.59
CA GLY A 145 -18.42 16.74 -8.62
C GLY A 145 -17.93 18.11 -8.14
N ASP A 146 -18.33 19.18 -8.83
CA ASP A 146 -18.12 20.55 -8.38
C ASP A 146 -19.01 20.84 -7.16
N ILE A 147 -18.40 21.33 -6.07
CA ILE A 147 -19.09 21.65 -4.82
C ILE A 147 -19.97 22.90 -4.98
N LEU A 148 -19.58 23.83 -5.85
CA LEU A 148 -20.31 25.09 -6.05
C LEU A 148 -21.45 24.94 -7.05
N ARG A 149 -21.38 23.93 -7.93
CA ARG A 149 -22.30 23.74 -9.05
C ARG A 149 -22.77 22.29 -9.07
N ASP A 150 -23.88 22.07 -8.39
CA ASP A 150 -24.46 20.73 -8.28
C ASP A 150 -24.74 20.12 -9.66
N GLY A 151 -24.48 18.82 -9.79
CA GLY A 151 -24.58 18.06 -11.03
C GLY A 151 -23.46 18.26 -12.05
N THR A 152 -22.56 19.25 -11.89
CA THR A 152 -21.43 19.43 -12.81
C THR A 152 -20.22 18.60 -12.39
N MET A 153 -19.56 17.98 -13.37
CA MET A 153 -18.39 17.14 -13.16
C MET A 153 -17.13 17.84 -13.67
N MET A 154 -16.10 17.86 -12.85
CA MET A 154 -14.76 18.36 -13.14
C MET A 154 -13.78 17.19 -13.32
N HIS A 155 -12.67 17.43 -14.00
CA HIS A 155 -11.65 16.45 -14.26
C HIS A 155 -10.25 17.06 -14.12
N LEU A 156 -9.22 16.21 -13.99
CA LEU A 156 -7.85 16.70 -13.96
C LEU A 156 -7.51 17.37 -15.30
N PRO A 157 -6.86 18.55 -15.29
CA PRO A 157 -6.44 19.21 -16.53
C PRO A 157 -5.48 18.35 -17.37
N ARG A 158 -4.71 17.47 -16.72
CA ARG A 158 -3.76 16.57 -17.37
C ARG A 158 -3.85 15.18 -16.72
N PRO A 159 -4.29 14.16 -17.45
CA PRO A 159 -4.21 12.79 -16.96
C PRO A 159 -2.75 12.34 -16.88
N SER A 160 -2.45 11.44 -15.94
CA SER A 160 -1.12 10.87 -15.75
C SER A 160 -0.97 9.59 -16.59
N LEU A 161 0.12 9.47 -17.34
CA LEU A 161 0.44 8.28 -18.13
C LEU A 161 1.66 7.58 -17.51
N LEU A 162 1.53 6.29 -17.24
CA LEU A 162 2.65 5.41 -16.93
C LEU A 162 3.04 4.68 -18.20
N ALA A 163 4.27 4.92 -18.67
CA ALA A 163 4.93 4.15 -19.71
C ALA A 163 6.09 3.35 -19.11
N ILE A 164 6.46 2.25 -19.76
CA ILE A 164 7.66 1.50 -19.42
C ILE A 164 8.57 1.38 -20.62
N THR A 165 9.85 1.26 -20.32
CA THR A 165 10.87 0.95 -21.31
C THR A 165 11.02 -0.56 -21.40
N MET A 166 10.72 -1.13 -22.57
CA MET A 166 10.99 -2.53 -22.84
C MET A 166 12.43 -2.68 -23.28
N LEU A 167 13.19 -3.49 -22.52
CA LEU A 167 14.54 -3.88 -22.94
C LEU A 167 14.42 -5.05 -23.91
N PRO A 168 15.20 -5.04 -25.01
CA PRO A 168 15.18 -6.11 -25.99
C PRO A 168 15.55 -7.44 -25.32
N ALA A 169 14.84 -8.51 -25.69
CA ALA A 169 15.18 -9.84 -25.25
C ALA A 169 16.59 -10.16 -25.78
N ALA A 170 17.59 -10.24 -24.89
CA ALA A 170 18.94 -10.61 -25.27
C ALA A 170 18.88 -11.93 -26.06
N GLY A 171 19.34 -11.88 -27.32
CA GLY A 171 19.28 -12.99 -28.26
C GLY A 171 19.74 -14.30 -27.63
N SER A 172 19.04 -15.38 -27.99
CA SER A 172 19.15 -16.74 -27.44
C SER A 172 20.58 -17.32 -27.49
N GLN A 173 21.48 -16.87 -26.63
CA GLN A 173 22.76 -17.51 -26.30
C GLN A 173 23.25 -17.00 -24.93
N ARG A 174 22.51 -17.27 -23.84
CA ARG A 174 23.03 -17.31 -22.45
C ARG A 174 21.90 -17.70 -21.49
N LYS A 175 21.62 -19.01 -21.40
CA LYS A 175 20.75 -19.57 -20.36
C LYS A 175 21.27 -19.33 -18.92
N SER A 176 22.43 -18.71 -18.73
CA SER A 176 23.04 -18.40 -17.43
C SER A 176 22.97 -16.92 -16.99
N ALA A 177 22.57 -15.98 -17.85
CA ALA A 177 22.62 -14.55 -17.50
C ALA A 177 21.34 -14.01 -16.83
N TRP A 178 20.18 -14.64 -17.09
CA TRP A 178 18.89 -14.24 -16.50
C TRP A 178 18.69 -14.65 -15.04
N GLN A 179 19.63 -15.41 -14.46
CA GLN A 179 19.60 -15.78 -13.04
C GLN A 179 20.22 -14.72 -12.12
N ASN A 180 20.85 -13.67 -12.68
CA ASN A 180 21.68 -12.74 -11.92
C ASN A 180 21.17 -11.29 -11.83
N ASN A 181 19.98 -10.96 -12.37
CA ASN A 181 19.40 -9.66 -12.07
C ASN A 181 18.76 -9.72 -10.68
N PRO A 182 19.23 -8.93 -9.69
CA PRO A 182 18.59 -8.88 -8.39
C PRO A 182 17.13 -8.45 -8.58
N PRO A 183 16.17 -9.08 -7.87
CA PRO A 183 14.78 -8.68 -7.96
C PRO A 183 14.66 -7.19 -7.61
N ILE A 184 13.99 -6.41 -8.47
CA ILE A 184 13.73 -5.00 -8.20
C ILE A 184 13.02 -4.91 -6.85
N PRO A 185 13.59 -4.19 -5.85
CA PRO A 185 12.96 -4.09 -4.56
C PRO A 185 11.58 -3.44 -4.70
N PRO A 186 10.54 -3.98 -4.02
CA PRO A 186 9.19 -3.46 -4.17
C PRO A 186 9.11 -2.03 -3.63
N HIS A 187 8.37 -1.16 -4.34
CA HIS A 187 8.19 0.22 -3.92
C HIS A 187 7.47 0.31 -2.56
N HIS A 188 8.02 1.08 -1.63
CA HIS A 188 7.57 1.17 -0.24
C HIS A 188 6.07 1.47 -0.07
N SER A 189 5.51 2.41 -0.85
CA SER A 189 4.08 2.74 -0.81
C SER A 189 3.17 1.58 -1.24
N ILE A 190 3.66 0.72 -2.14
CA ILE A 190 2.94 -0.48 -2.57
C ILE A 190 2.93 -1.49 -1.42
N VAL A 191 4.07 -1.69 -0.77
CA VAL A 191 4.19 -2.62 0.36
C VAL A 191 3.30 -2.17 1.51
N GLN A 192 3.37 -0.88 1.90
CA GLN A 192 2.53 -0.31 2.94
C GLN A 192 1.04 -0.47 2.63
N ARG A 193 0.59 -0.10 1.43
CA ARG A 193 -0.83 -0.24 1.07
C ARG A 193 -1.27 -1.70 0.99
N ARG A 194 -0.38 -2.64 0.63
CA ARG A 194 -0.66 -4.09 0.70
C ARG A 194 -0.83 -4.56 2.14
N MET A 195 0.01 -4.07 3.07
CA MET A 195 -0.14 -4.39 4.50
C MET A 195 -1.48 -3.90 5.04
N GLU A 196 -1.86 -2.66 4.78
CA GLU A 196 -3.16 -2.12 5.18
C GLU A 196 -4.33 -2.98 4.65
N LEU A 197 -4.34 -3.26 3.34
CA LEU A 197 -5.41 -4.04 2.73
C LEU A 197 -5.43 -5.50 3.19
N LEU A 198 -4.26 -6.10 3.46
CA LEU A 198 -4.16 -7.42 4.06
C LEU A 198 -4.80 -7.42 5.46
N THR A 199 -4.43 -6.47 6.32
CA THR A 199 -5.00 -6.37 7.68
C THR A 199 -6.52 -6.23 7.63
N SER A 200 -7.04 -5.35 6.78
CA SER A 200 -8.49 -5.18 6.59
C SER A 200 -9.18 -6.46 6.10
N ASP A 201 -8.58 -7.20 5.16
CA ASP A 201 -9.13 -8.47 4.66
C ASP A 201 -9.10 -9.55 5.76
N MET A 202 -8.02 -9.65 6.52
CA MET A 202 -7.88 -10.64 7.60
C MET A 202 -8.84 -10.36 8.75
N LEU A 203 -9.07 -9.10 9.12
CA LEU A 203 -10.12 -8.72 10.07
C LEU A 203 -11.52 -9.10 9.54
N THR A 204 -11.80 -8.87 8.26
CA THR A 204 -13.07 -9.24 7.64
C THR A 204 -13.30 -10.76 7.65
N ARG A 205 -12.27 -11.55 7.33
CA ARG A 205 -12.32 -13.01 7.40
C ARG A 205 -12.47 -13.50 8.83
N ALA A 206 -11.77 -12.88 9.79
CA ALA A 206 -11.91 -13.20 11.21
C ALA A 206 -13.35 -12.98 11.70
N LEU A 207 -14.00 -11.86 11.33
CA LEU A 207 -15.42 -11.64 11.63
C LEU A 207 -16.33 -12.74 11.06
N THR A 208 -16.00 -13.24 9.86
CA THR A 208 -16.75 -14.32 9.20
C THR A 208 -16.52 -15.69 9.87
N LEU A 209 -15.33 -15.93 10.41
CA LEU A 209 -15.02 -17.13 11.19
C LEU A 209 -15.73 -17.11 12.53
N VAL A 210 -15.70 -15.98 13.24
CA VAL A 210 -16.41 -15.80 14.52
C VAL A 210 -17.92 -15.97 14.34
N SER A 211 -18.52 -15.44 13.26
CA SER A 211 -19.95 -15.63 12.99
C SER A 211 -20.33 -17.09 12.73
N ARG A 212 -19.37 -17.94 12.36
CA ARG A 212 -19.52 -19.39 12.20
C ARG A 212 -19.13 -20.18 13.46
N GLY A 213 -18.85 -19.51 14.57
CA GLY A 213 -18.39 -20.13 15.82
C GLY A 213 -16.93 -20.59 15.81
N GLN A 214 -16.16 -20.28 14.77
CA GLN A 214 -14.76 -20.70 14.60
C GLN A 214 -13.79 -19.67 15.22
N HIS A 215 -13.93 -19.43 16.52
CA HIS A 215 -13.17 -18.42 17.26
C HIS A 215 -11.66 -18.72 17.26
N ASP A 216 -11.27 -19.97 17.52
CA ASP A 216 -9.85 -20.37 17.54
C ASP A 216 -9.16 -20.13 16.20
N ARG A 217 -9.83 -20.46 15.09
CA ARG A 217 -9.31 -20.22 13.74
C ARG A 217 -9.18 -18.72 13.45
N ALA A 218 -10.13 -17.91 13.91
CA ALA A 218 -10.07 -16.47 13.78
C ALA A 218 -8.89 -15.89 14.57
N HIS A 219 -8.67 -16.39 15.79
CA HIS A 219 -7.54 -16.01 16.64
C HIS A 219 -6.19 -16.39 16.01
N THR A 220 -6.05 -17.61 15.49
CA THR A 220 -4.83 -18.04 14.77
C THR A 220 -4.57 -17.16 13.55
N LEU A 221 -5.61 -16.91 12.73
CA LEU A 221 -5.49 -16.06 11.52
C LEU A 221 -4.96 -14.67 11.84
N LEU A 222 -5.50 -14.01 12.88
CA LEU A 222 -5.06 -12.66 13.26
C LEU A 222 -3.64 -12.66 13.84
N ASN A 223 -3.25 -13.69 14.60
CA ASN A 223 -1.87 -13.83 15.08
C ASN A 223 -0.85 -14.05 13.95
N GLU A 224 -1.18 -14.88 12.96
CA GLU A 224 -0.35 -15.08 11.77
C GLU A 224 -0.21 -13.77 10.99
N THR A 225 -1.31 -13.04 10.82
CA THR A 225 -1.31 -11.72 10.17
C THR A 225 -0.37 -10.75 10.90
N ARG A 226 -0.42 -10.75 12.23
CA ARG A 226 0.46 -9.94 13.07
C ARG A 226 1.94 -10.30 12.88
N SER A 227 2.24 -11.59 12.81
CA SER A 227 3.59 -12.09 12.52
C SER A 227 4.09 -11.62 11.14
N ILE A 228 3.23 -11.68 10.12
CA ILE A 228 3.53 -11.20 8.77
C ILE A 228 3.84 -9.69 8.78
N LEU A 229 3.03 -8.86 9.45
CA LEU A 229 3.30 -7.42 9.55
C LEU A 229 4.64 -7.12 10.22
N LYS A 230 4.98 -7.84 11.31
CA LYS A 230 6.27 -7.70 12.01
C LYS A 230 7.45 -8.15 11.14
N GLY A 231 7.27 -9.18 10.30
CA GLY A 231 8.27 -9.65 9.35
C GLY A 231 8.50 -8.68 8.19
N LEU A 232 7.40 -8.19 7.61
CA LEU A 232 7.45 -7.25 6.48
C LEU A 232 7.97 -5.87 6.89
N GLY A 233 7.65 -5.39 8.10
CA GLY A 233 8.17 -4.13 8.65
C GLY A 233 9.68 -4.14 8.86
N LYS A 234 10.31 -5.32 8.95
CA LYS A 234 11.77 -5.50 9.06
C LYS A 234 12.46 -5.73 7.71
N GLY A 235 11.72 -5.66 6.60
CA GLY A 235 12.26 -5.81 5.23
C GLY A 235 12.32 -7.24 4.70
N GLY A 236 11.77 -8.23 5.42
CA GLY A 236 11.69 -9.61 4.96
C GLY A 236 10.31 -9.93 4.40
N LEU A 237 10.21 -10.19 3.09
CA LEU A 237 9.05 -10.90 2.55
C LEU A 237 9.05 -12.34 3.10
N PRO A 238 7.96 -12.86 3.69
CA PRO A 238 7.83 -14.29 3.81
C PRO A 238 7.74 -14.89 2.40
N PRO A 239 8.37 -16.05 2.14
CA PRO A 239 8.23 -16.72 0.85
C PRO A 239 6.75 -17.02 0.60
N VAL A 240 6.30 -16.77 -0.63
CA VAL A 240 4.97 -17.15 -1.10
C VAL A 240 4.77 -18.65 -0.79
N PRO A 241 3.67 -19.07 -0.14
CA PRO A 241 3.44 -20.48 0.13
C PRO A 241 3.45 -21.24 -1.20
N ALA A 242 4.43 -22.13 -1.36
CA ALA A 242 4.46 -23.07 -2.46
C ALA A 242 3.17 -23.89 -2.38
N GLY A 243 2.37 -23.86 -3.46
CA GLY A 243 1.32 -24.85 -3.63
C GLY A 243 1.91 -26.27 -3.55
N PRO A 244 1.11 -27.29 -3.23
CA PRO A 244 1.61 -28.63 -3.00
C PRO A 244 2.25 -29.16 -4.30
N LEU A 245 3.58 -29.24 -4.30
CA LEU A 245 4.34 -29.95 -5.32
C LEU A 245 4.13 -31.46 -5.12
N PRO A 246 3.93 -32.24 -6.18
CA PRO A 246 3.81 -33.69 -6.08
C PRO A 246 5.15 -34.31 -5.61
N PRO A 247 5.12 -35.42 -4.86
CA PRO A 247 6.32 -36.01 -4.26
C PRO A 247 7.24 -36.58 -5.35
N VAL A 248 8.50 -36.15 -5.32
CA VAL A 248 9.60 -36.77 -6.07
C VAL A 248 9.99 -38.07 -5.34
N PRO A 249 10.05 -39.23 -6.02
CA PRO A 249 10.37 -40.49 -5.37
C PRO A 249 11.88 -40.64 -5.18
N GLY A 250 12.30 -40.94 -3.94
CA GLY A 250 13.62 -41.51 -3.67
C GLY A 250 14.56 -40.66 -2.83
N SER A 251 14.26 -40.48 -1.55
CA SER A 251 15.26 -40.17 -0.51
C SER A 251 14.82 -40.78 0.82
N LYS A 252 15.65 -41.67 1.37
CA LYS A 252 15.41 -42.39 2.63
C LYS A 252 15.60 -41.45 3.84
N PRO A 253 14.83 -41.62 4.93
CA PRO A 253 15.02 -40.84 6.15
C PRO A 253 16.11 -41.49 7.02
N ASN A 254 17.02 -40.70 7.57
CA ASN A 254 17.89 -41.13 8.66
C ASN A 254 17.53 -40.34 9.93
N THR A 255 17.17 -41.09 10.96
CA THR A 255 16.80 -40.67 12.32
C THR A 255 18.02 -40.55 13.23
N ASN A 256 17.86 -39.79 14.33
CA ASN A 256 18.71 -39.63 15.54
C ASN A 256 19.67 -38.40 15.49
N SER A 257 19.86 -37.58 16.52
CA SER A 257 19.30 -37.49 17.88
C SER A 257 19.80 -36.18 18.57
N LEU A 258 18.91 -35.57 19.36
CA LEU A 258 19.08 -35.07 20.74
C LEU A 258 20.26 -34.15 21.19
N LEU A 259 19.84 -33.12 21.98
CA LEU A 259 20.47 -32.49 23.16
C LEU A 259 21.71 -31.60 22.93
N ASP A 260 21.64 -30.29 23.21
CA ASP A 260 21.92 -29.71 24.53
C ASP A 260 21.90 -28.16 24.51
N SER A 261 21.55 -27.54 25.65
CA SER A 261 21.80 -26.13 25.98
C SER A 261 22.66 -26.11 27.25
N PRO A 262 23.54 -25.10 27.50
CA PRO A 262 23.11 -24.08 28.47
C PRO A 262 23.75 -22.67 28.37
N LEU A 263 22.98 -21.71 28.89
CA LEU A 263 23.24 -20.48 29.67
C LEU A 263 24.67 -19.88 29.91
N SER A 264 24.71 -18.53 29.85
CA SER A 264 25.13 -17.57 30.91
C SER A 264 26.46 -16.76 30.79
N THR A 265 26.38 -15.51 31.27
CA THR A 265 27.39 -14.59 31.86
C THR A 265 28.04 -13.47 31.02
N THR A 266 27.62 -12.22 31.32
CA THR A 266 28.41 -10.96 31.37
C THR A 266 29.15 -10.86 32.73
N PRO A 267 29.92 -9.80 33.15
CA PRO A 267 30.16 -8.45 32.57
C PRO A 267 31.61 -7.87 32.73
N ASP A 268 31.74 -6.55 32.49
CA ASP A 268 32.65 -5.53 33.10
C ASP A 268 33.83 -4.93 32.31
N ARG A 269 33.78 -3.61 31.99
CA ARG A 269 34.50 -2.50 32.68
C ARG A 269 34.46 -1.11 31.98
N LYS A 270 33.93 -0.12 32.73
CA LYS A 270 34.47 1.22 33.15
C LYS A 270 34.97 2.32 32.16
N ASN A 271 34.31 3.48 32.29
CA ASN A 271 34.81 4.86 32.61
C ASN A 271 35.40 5.84 31.54
N SER A 272 34.59 6.88 31.23
CA SER A 272 34.74 8.34 30.91
C SER A 272 36.04 9.13 31.30
N PRO A 273 36.28 10.44 30.96
CA PRO A 273 35.83 11.40 29.89
C PRO A 273 36.96 12.24 29.17
N SER A 274 36.57 13.15 28.25
CA SER A 274 37.27 14.18 27.39
C SER A 274 38.01 15.34 28.17
N PRO A 275 38.64 16.44 27.61
CA PRO A 275 38.32 17.26 26.39
C PRO A 275 39.44 18.10 25.64
N THR A 276 39.01 18.83 24.58
CA THR A 276 39.44 20.19 24.06
C THR A 276 40.55 20.39 22.99
N SER A 277 40.21 21.02 21.86
CA SER A 277 40.83 22.28 21.33
C SER A 277 40.19 22.78 20.01
N LEU A 278 40.18 24.11 19.83
CA LEU A 278 39.46 24.93 18.85
C LEU A 278 40.42 25.57 17.80
N ALA A 279 39.99 25.60 16.52
CA ALA A 279 40.02 26.66 15.46
C ALA A 279 41.34 27.46 15.13
N PRO A 280 41.55 28.12 13.94
CA PRO A 280 40.57 28.95 13.21
C PRO A 280 40.64 29.12 11.65
N ASN A 281 39.54 29.70 11.13
CA ASN A 281 39.32 30.66 10.02
C ASN A 281 39.36 30.32 8.50
N GLY A 282 38.25 30.66 7.81
CA GLY A 282 38.18 31.04 6.38
C GLY A 282 36.80 30.85 5.68
N PHE A 283 36.02 31.93 5.47
CA PHE A 283 34.73 32.05 4.72
C PHE A 283 34.86 31.77 3.19
N PRO A 284 33.79 31.64 2.32
CA PRO A 284 32.43 32.22 2.38
C PRO A 284 31.26 31.25 1.98
N PRO A 285 29.97 31.67 1.88
CA PRO A 285 28.81 30.79 2.04
C PRO A 285 28.34 30.12 0.73
N PRO A 286 27.77 28.90 0.76
CA PRO A 286 27.09 28.34 -0.39
C PRO A 286 25.57 28.59 -0.34
N ILE A 287 25.12 29.14 -1.46
CA ILE A 287 23.77 29.27 -2.00
C ILE A 287 22.91 28.02 -1.74
N SER A 288 21.67 28.25 -1.29
CA SER A 288 20.61 27.27 -1.15
C SER A 288 20.41 26.47 -2.45
N ARG A 289 20.80 25.19 -2.43
CA ARG A 289 20.39 24.20 -3.44
C ARG A 289 19.42 23.23 -2.80
N THR A 290 18.21 23.24 -3.36
CA THR A 290 17.18 22.23 -3.23
C THR A 290 17.77 20.83 -3.39
N ARG A 291 17.83 20.06 -2.30
CA ARG A 291 18.20 18.65 -2.33
C ARG A 291 16.94 17.82 -2.58
N SER A 292 16.82 17.33 -3.80
CA SER A 292 16.12 16.09 -4.12
C SER A 292 16.71 14.96 -3.27
N THR A 293 15.88 14.31 -2.46
CA THR A 293 16.26 13.19 -1.61
C THR A 293 16.14 11.88 -2.40
N ASP A 294 17.17 11.57 -3.18
CA ASP A 294 17.44 10.21 -3.64
C ASP A 294 18.88 9.87 -3.21
N GLY A 295 19.02 8.91 -2.29
CA GLY A 295 20.35 8.52 -1.79
C GLY A 295 20.32 7.62 -0.55
N LEU A 296 20.16 6.32 -0.81
CA LEU A 296 20.82 5.17 -0.14
C LEU A 296 21.29 5.39 1.32
N SER A 297 20.48 4.92 2.27
CA SER A 297 20.91 4.66 3.65
C SER A 297 20.84 3.16 3.95
N LEU A 298 21.95 2.62 4.45
CA LEU A 298 22.18 1.21 4.74
C LEU A 298 21.72 0.92 6.18
N GLY A 299 20.64 0.14 6.34
CA GLY A 299 20.14 -0.35 7.63
C GLY A 299 18.81 0.31 8.04
N HIS A 300 17.75 -0.51 8.15
CA HIS A 300 16.30 -0.19 8.09
C HIS A 300 15.80 -0.15 6.65
N ALA A 301 14.75 -0.92 6.31
CA ALA A 301 14.14 -0.86 4.99
C ALA A 301 13.63 0.57 4.76
N PRO A 302 14.28 1.39 3.91
CA PRO A 302 13.96 2.80 3.81
C PRO A 302 12.62 2.91 3.07
N GLY A 303 11.57 3.30 3.80
CA GLY A 303 10.35 3.81 3.20
C GLY A 303 9.02 3.29 3.74
N ILE A 304 8.97 2.19 4.51
CA ILE A 304 7.70 1.80 5.15
C ILE A 304 7.49 2.67 6.38
N ASP A 305 6.35 3.37 6.44
CA ASP A 305 6.00 4.20 7.58
C ASP A 305 5.79 3.34 8.84
N SER A 306 6.70 3.49 9.81
CA SER A 306 6.67 2.75 11.07
C SER A 306 5.41 3.04 11.88
N ASP A 307 4.88 4.27 11.80
CA ASP A 307 3.69 4.67 12.55
C ASP A 307 2.47 3.93 12.01
N THR A 308 2.35 3.83 10.67
CA THR A 308 1.31 3.03 10.03
C THR A 308 1.40 1.55 10.44
N VAL A 309 2.59 0.94 10.44
CA VAL A 309 2.75 -0.47 10.85
C VAL A 309 2.39 -0.68 12.32
N ALA A 310 2.84 0.20 13.20
CA ALA A 310 2.52 0.15 14.63
C ALA A 310 1.00 0.30 14.87
N ALA A 311 0.34 1.19 14.14
CA ALA A 311 -1.11 1.36 14.22
C ALA A 311 -1.88 0.12 13.76
N LEU A 312 -1.46 -0.52 12.66
CA LEU A 312 -2.06 -1.78 12.22
C LEU A 312 -1.85 -2.92 13.22
N ASP A 313 -0.67 -2.99 13.86
CA ASP A 313 -0.37 -3.97 14.91
C ASP A 313 -1.29 -3.77 16.13
N ALA A 314 -1.50 -2.52 16.55
CA ALA A 314 -2.39 -2.17 17.65
C ALA A 314 -3.85 -2.57 17.37
N GLU A 315 -4.33 -2.42 16.12
CA GLU A 315 -5.68 -2.86 15.73
C GLU A 315 -5.83 -4.38 15.78
N LEU A 316 -4.82 -5.13 15.34
CA LEU A 316 -4.83 -6.59 15.43
C LEU A 316 -4.80 -7.05 16.89
N GLU A 317 -4.00 -6.41 17.74
CA GLU A 317 -3.91 -6.71 19.17
C GLU A 317 -5.24 -6.45 19.90
N ALA A 318 -5.84 -5.29 19.68
CA ALA A 318 -7.16 -4.96 20.24
C ALA A 318 -8.27 -5.93 19.76
N SER A 319 -8.18 -6.37 18.50
CA SER A 319 -9.11 -7.36 17.94
C SER A 319 -8.93 -8.74 18.58
N LEU A 320 -7.69 -9.15 18.83
CA LEU A 320 -7.33 -10.45 19.42
C LEU A 320 -7.77 -10.57 20.88
N GLU A 321 -7.71 -9.49 21.67
CA GLU A 321 -8.04 -9.48 23.11
C GLU A 321 -9.41 -10.12 23.39
N TRP A 322 -10.42 -9.81 22.56
CA TRP A 322 -11.80 -10.21 22.81
C TRP A 322 -12.34 -11.27 21.85
N ILE A 323 -11.58 -11.70 20.84
CA ILE A 323 -12.11 -12.57 19.77
C ILE A 323 -12.54 -13.96 20.27
N ASN A 324 -11.95 -14.44 21.36
CA ASN A 324 -12.29 -15.71 22.01
C ASN A 324 -13.35 -15.58 23.11
N HIS A 325 -13.92 -14.38 23.30
CA HIS A 325 -14.93 -14.10 24.33
C HIS A 325 -16.26 -13.71 23.68
N PRO A 326 -17.14 -14.67 23.34
CA PRO A 326 -18.33 -14.41 22.51
C PRO A 326 -19.25 -13.33 23.05
N ALA A 327 -19.44 -13.27 24.37
CA ALA A 327 -20.31 -12.28 25.02
C ALA A 327 -19.79 -10.85 24.87
N VAL A 328 -18.49 -10.62 25.14
CA VAL A 328 -17.87 -9.29 25.03
C VAL A 328 -17.75 -8.90 23.56
N PHE A 329 -17.32 -9.85 22.72
CA PHE A 329 -17.14 -9.64 21.30
C PHE A 329 -18.45 -9.23 20.60
N GLY A 330 -19.54 -9.95 20.89
CA GLY A 330 -20.84 -9.66 20.29
C GLY A 330 -21.41 -8.29 20.68
N ARG A 331 -21.09 -7.80 21.88
CA ARG A 331 -21.61 -6.54 22.41
C ARG A 331 -20.88 -5.32 21.85
N ASP A 332 -19.55 -5.32 21.93
CA ASP A 332 -18.71 -4.15 21.70
C ASP A 332 -17.63 -4.38 20.64
N SER A 333 -16.76 -5.39 20.85
CA SER A 333 -15.53 -5.52 20.07
C SER A 333 -15.79 -5.77 18.58
N ARG A 334 -16.86 -6.49 18.23
CA ARG A 334 -17.29 -6.68 16.83
C ARG A 334 -17.54 -5.34 16.12
N LYS A 335 -18.15 -4.38 16.80
CA LYS A 335 -18.46 -3.06 16.23
C LYS A 335 -17.19 -2.23 16.05
N ALA A 336 -16.26 -2.28 17.00
CA ALA A 336 -14.94 -1.67 16.86
C ALA A 336 -14.15 -2.25 15.68
N VAL A 337 -14.11 -3.58 15.53
CA VAL A 337 -13.46 -4.26 14.39
C VAL A 337 -14.09 -3.86 13.06
N LEU A 338 -15.42 -3.74 13.00
CA LEU A 338 -16.13 -3.25 11.80
C LEU A 338 -15.70 -1.82 11.41
N GLN A 339 -15.53 -0.93 12.41
CA GLN A 339 -15.01 0.41 12.17
C GLN A 339 -13.56 0.37 11.69
N ALA A 340 -12.68 -0.40 12.34
CA ALA A 340 -11.29 -0.55 11.95
C ALA A 340 -11.12 -1.02 10.49
N ILE A 341 -11.90 -2.02 10.06
CA ILE A 341 -11.96 -2.47 8.66
C ILE A 341 -12.28 -1.31 7.72
N GLY A 342 -13.30 -0.51 8.05
CA GLY A 342 -13.68 0.66 7.26
C GLY A 342 -12.58 1.71 7.19
N VAL A 343 -11.95 2.01 8.33
CA VAL A 343 -10.87 3.00 8.45
C VAL A 343 -9.64 2.58 7.64
N ILE A 344 -9.17 1.34 7.82
CA ILE A 344 -7.97 0.82 7.14
C ILE A 344 -8.20 0.73 5.61
N SER A 345 -9.32 0.14 5.20
CA SER A 345 -9.60 -0.06 3.76
C SER A 345 -9.80 1.26 3.02
N SER A 346 -10.50 2.23 3.61
CA SER A 346 -10.83 3.50 2.96
C SER A 346 -9.87 4.64 3.26
N GLN A 347 -8.94 4.47 4.21
CA GLN A 347 -8.05 5.53 4.71
C GLN A 347 -8.83 6.76 5.19
N ARG A 348 -10.00 6.55 5.80
CA ARG A 348 -10.91 7.58 6.33
C ARG A 348 -11.13 7.36 7.81
N ALA A 349 -10.92 8.41 8.60
CA ALA A 349 -11.30 8.42 10.00
C ALA A 349 -11.79 9.81 10.43
N PHE A 350 -12.58 9.83 11.49
CA PHE A 350 -13.19 11.04 12.05
C PHE A 350 -12.95 11.16 13.56
N THR A 351 -12.23 10.21 14.16
CA THR A 351 -11.98 10.19 15.60
C THR A 351 -10.52 9.86 15.86
N PHE A 352 -10.08 9.98 17.11
CA PHE A 352 -8.68 9.72 17.51
C PHE A 352 -8.60 8.62 18.57
N ARG A 353 -9.58 7.71 18.59
CA ARG A 353 -9.71 6.70 19.65
C ARG A 353 -8.75 5.53 19.54
N SER A 354 -8.31 5.23 18.33
CA SER A 354 -7.26 4.24 18.10
C SER A 354 -6.13 4.87 17.28
N PRO A 355 -4.93 4.26 17.30
CA PRO A 355 -3.80 4.77 16.54
C PRO A 355 -4.10 4.88 15.04
N ILE A 356 -4.79 3.90 14.45
CA ILE A 356 -5.10 3.94 13.01
C ILE A 356 -6.11 5.04 12.70
N GLU A 357 -7.09 5.27 13.58
CA GLU A 357 -8.03 6.37 13.43
C GLU A 357 -7.31 7.71 13.47
N GLY A 358 -6.42 7.90 14.46
CA GLY A 358 -5.64 9.12 14.59
C GLY A 358 -4.75 9.42 13.38
N LEU A 359 -4.13 8.39 12.79
CA LEU A 359 -3.29 8.54 11.59
C LEU A 359 -4.04 9.13 10.39
N TRP A 360 -5.28 8.69 10.14
CA TRP A 360 -6.05 9.18 9.00
C TRP A 360 -6.85 10.44 9.34
N ALA A 361 -7.41 10.53 10.55
CA ALA A 361 -8.16 11.71 11.01
C ALA A 361 -7.25 12.94 11.13
N GLY A 362 -6.01 12.76 11.59
CA GLY A 362 -5.04 13.83 11.76
C GLY A 362 -4.63 14.54 10.48
N ARG A 363 -4.87 13.94 9.31
CA ARG A 363 -4.59 14.56 8.00
C ARG A 363 -5.58 15.65 7.64
N VAL A 364 -6.79 15.59 8.19
CA VAL A 364 -7.85 16.56 7.93
C VAL A 364 -7.88 17.55 9.08
N SER A 365 -7.36 18.75 8.85
CA SER A 365 -7.20 19.79 9.88
C SER A 365 -8.52 20.13 10.57
N GLY A 366 -9.64 20.16 9.85
CA GLY A 366 -10.95 20.42 10.43
C GLY A 366 -11.40 19.34 11.42
N VAL A 367 -11.10 18.06 11.14
CA VAL A 367 -11.40 16.94 12.06
C VAL A 367 -10.59 17.10 13.33
N LYS A 368 -9.28 17.36 13.21
CA LYS A 368 -8.38 17.60 14.35
C LYS A 368 -8.89 18.75 15.22
N ARG A 369 -9.10 19.93 14.62
CA ARG A 369 -9.53 21.13 15.33
C ARG A 369 -10.84 20.96 16.08
N LEU A 370 -11.88 20.41 15.43
CA LEU A 370 -13.19 20.23 16.05
C LEU A 370 -13.16 19.17 17.14
N THR A 371 -12.34 18.11 16.98
CA THR A 371 -12.16 17.10 18.02
C THR A 371 -11.45 17.70 19.25
N GLU A 372 -10.42 18.53 19.05
CA GLU A 372 -9.72 19.25 20.12
C GLU A 372 -10.67 20.22 20.86
N GLN A 373 -11.41 21.07 20.14
CA GLN A 373 -12.42 21.96 20.72
C GLN A 373 -13.51 21.18 21.47
N SER A 374 -13.93 20.04 20.93
CA SER A 374 -14.88 19.17 21.62
C SER A 374 -14.33 18.61 22.93
N ARG A 375 -13.01 18.50 23.13
CA ARG A 375 -12.42 18.10 24.40
C ARG A 375 -12.39 19.29 25.37
N GLU A 376 -11.97 20.46 24.89
CA GLU A 376 -11.98 21.71 25.67
C GLU A 376 -13.38 22.04 26.22
N TRP A 377 -14.42 21.99 25.37
CA TRP A 377 -15.82 22.19 25.80
C TRP A 377 -16.32 21.10 26.76
N ARG A 378 -15.60 19.97 26.92
CA ARG A 378 -15.88 19.04 28.03
C ARG A 378 -15.44 19.65 29.34
N ASP A 379 -14.20 20.07 29.34
CA ASP A 379 -13.44 20.36 30.54
C ASP A 379 -13.97 21.67 31.15
N GLU A 380 -14.32 22.64 30.29
CA GLU A 380 -15.03 23.88 30.67
C GLU A 380 -16.43 23.60 31.24
N ALA A 381 -17.24 22.77 30.57
CA ALA A 381 -18.60 22.43 31.02
C ALA A 381 -18.63 21.56 32.29
N SER A 382 -17.52 20.91 32.65
CA SER A 382 -17.36 20.23 33.94
C SER A 382 -16.85 21.15 35.06
N GLY A 383 -16.39 22.36 34.73
CA GLY A 383 -15.90 23.36 35.70
C GLY A 383 -17.00 24.27 36.24
N GLU A 384 -18.04 24.55 35.45
CA GLU A 384 -19.26 25.20 35.93
C GLU A 384 -20.31 24.13 36.19
N GLY A 385 -20.44 23.75 37.46
CA GLY A 385 -21.54 22.91 37.91
C GLY A 385 -22.86 23.49 37.41
N ILE A 386 -23.72 22.60 36.92
CA ILE A 386 -25.13 22.86 36.67
C ILE A 386 -25.66 23.63 37.89
N ILE A 387 -25.85 24.93 37.74
CA ILE A 387 -26.58 25.73 38.71
C ILE A 387 -28.02 25.25 38.55
N GLU A 388 -28.42 24.28 39.38
CA GLU A 388 -29.83 23.98 39.59
C GLU A 388 -30.48 25.29 40.06
N GLU A 389 -31.30 25.90 39.22
CA GLU A 389 -32.20 26.95 39.66
C GLU A 389 -33.23 26.35 40.65
N PRO A 390 -33.53 27.06 41.76
CA PRO A 390 -34.31 26.57 42.89
C PRO A 390 -35.81 26.37 42.65
#